data_AF-A0A5C6D5D0-F1
#
_entry.id   AF-A0A5C6D5D0-F1
#
_cell.length_a   1.000
_cell.length_b   1.000
_cell.length_c   1.000
_cell.angle_alpha   90.00
_cell.angle_beta   90.00
_cell.angle_gamma   90.00
#
_symmetry.space_group_name_H-M   'P 1'
#
loop_
_entity.id
_entity.type
_entity.pdbx_description
1 polymer ?
#
loop_
_entity_poly.entity_id
_entity_poly.type
_entity_poly.pdbx_seq_one_letter_code
_entity_poly.pdbx_strand_id
1 'polypeptide(L)'
;MSTLGRNEPCHCGSGKKYKKCCLNKDEEKNRMNINSNNEGYIDNDFEEIFEEEEEEIVDAEFEDITDKEDHKEINNTLKELRNKYSCKKFEEKPPDISADEQKIVDAWWHKFEDVYIKNFDLFKCIALIKDFVINHPKLVPNLYLHEEAIFEIEGNSLRSGNYDDFINFLKWYRDNAFNAYILGGTYYDLSLIAYQLVNGDVTDITKYFSIYKEYPGHDPDNLMRLVDLFKATNNQELLIELLKDIYPYVYYSPGIIGVGDFVQPILKDTMCKYLKRDYTDQDIDSIVNTMNDFSNLFPDMFVQTNREFWIHLLEDMYKRVPEQKHLKNKKEAEKYFVHITNHFEVFLHEARGKHWITAEYYSVLILEYLFKPLEKNKIAKKPFQLNKERIDNYLANQFRDIIGIREIPGLSFIQALFYFNEYLWETGLISSECRDSNEGVCRDLYEILYRICLKSNYGARLFEKFPQC
;
A
#
# COMPACT_ATOMS: atom_id res chain seq x y z
N MET A 1 -24.82 15.20 22.33
CA MET A 1 -24.78 14.25 23.46
C MET A 1 -23.50 14.51 24.23
N SER A 2 -23.59 14.66 25.55
CA SER A 2 -22.43 14.98 26.41
C SER A 2 -21.42 13.83 26.36
N THR A 3 -20.23 14.09 25.83
CA THR A 3 -19.14 13.11 25.75
C THR A 3 -18.60 12.85 27.15
N LEU A 4 -18.89 11.67 27.70
CA LEU A 4 -18.29 11.20 28.96
C LEU A 4 -16.76 11.12 28.80
N GLY A 5 -16.02 11.79 29.68
CA GLY A 5 -14.55 11.75 29.67
C GLY A 5 -14.02 10.35 29.96
N ARG A 6 -12.97 9.90 29.24
CA ARG A 6 -12.38 8.53 29.35
C ARG A 6 -12.02 8.10 30.78
N ASN A 7 -11.72 9.07 31.65
CA ASN A 7 -11.34 8.83 33.05
C ASN A 7 -12.51 8.94 34.05
N GLU A 8 -13.71 9.33 33.63
CA GLU A 8 -14.91 9.44 34.46
C GLU A 8 -15.47 8.07 34.87
N PRO A 9 -16.29 7.97 35.94
CA PRO A 9 -17.02 6.74 36.27
C PRO A 9 -17.88 6.26 35.09
N CYS A 10 -17.82 4.96 34.82
CA CYS A 10 -18.52 4.37 33.69
C CYS A 10 -20.05 4.44 33.86
N HIS A 11 -20.76 4.79 32.78
CA HIS A 11 -22.22 4.98 32.77
C HIS A 11 -23.02 3.71 33.11
N CYS A 12 -22.42 2.53 33.01
CA CYS A 12 -23.06 1.26 33.39
C CYS A 12 -23.17 1.03 34.91
N GLY A 13 -22.72 1.97 35.74
CA GLY A 13 -22.84 1.88 37.21
C GLY A 13 -21.83 0.95 37.88
N SER A 14 -20.78 0.52 37.17
CA SER A 14 -19.78 -0.44 37.69
C SER A 14 -18.77 0.15 38.68
N GLY A 15 -18.73 1.48 38.84
CA GLY A 15 -17.74 2.19 39.65
C GLY A 15 -16.31 2.23 39.04
N LYS A 16 -16.07 1.59 37.89
CA LYS A 16 -14.78 1.61 37.17
C LYS A 16 -14.69 2.84 36.25
N LYS A 17 -13.46 3.29 35.90
CA LYS A 17 -13.24 4.34 34.89
C LYS A 17 -13.78 3.90 33.52
N TYR A 18 -14.39 4.81 32.76
CA TYR A 18 -15.03 4.54 31.46
C TYR A 18 -14.13 3.77 30.49
N LYS A 19 -12.86 4.19 30.36
CA LYS A 19 -11.85 3.51 29.52
C LYS A 19 -11.52 2.08 29.90
N LYS A 20 -11.78 1.67 31.14
CA LYS A 20 -11.53 0.30 31.64
C LYS A 20 -12.81 -0.54 31.71
N CYS A 21 -13.92 -0.06 31.13
CA CYS A 21 -15.21 -0.70 31.25
C CYS A 21 -15.98 -0.74 29.93
N CYS A 22 -16.80 0.27 29.62
CA CYS A 22 -17.68 0.24 28.46
C CYS A 22 -17.08 0.86 27.19
N LEU A 23 -15.92 1.53 27.27
CA LEU A 23 -15.33 2.22 26.12
C LEU A 23 -15.19 1.29 24.90
N ASN A 24 -14.51 0.15 25.04
CA ASN A 24 -14.28 -0.76 23.91
C ASN A 24 -15.60 -1.31 23.33
N LYS A 25 -16.60 -1.56 24.18
CA LYS A 25 -17.92 -2.06 23.75
C LYS A 25 -18.74 -0.99 23.02
N ASP A 26 -18.63 0.25 23.46
CA ASP A 26 -19.29 1.39 22.84
C ASP A 26 -18.60 1.75 21.51
N GLU A 27 -17.26 1.63 21.44
CA GLU A 27 -16.47 1.77 20.22
C GLU A 27 -16.78 0.66 19.20
N GLU A 28 -16.89 -0.60 19.63
CA GLU A 28 -17.33 -1.71 18.77
C GLU A 28 -18.75 -1.50 18.22
N LYS A 29 -19.70 -1.04 19.05
CA LYS A 29 -21.04 -0.70 18.58
C LYS A 29 -21.05 0.46 17.58
N ASN A 30 -20.20 1.46 17.79
CA ASN A 30 -20.06 2.55 16.83
C ASN A 30 -19.44 2.08 15.52
N ARG A 31 -18.45 1.17 15.55
CA ARG A 31 -17.90 0.52 14.35
C ARG A 31 -18.96 -0.27 13.58
N MET A 32 -19.83 -0.99 14.29
CA MET A 32 -20.94 -1.73 13.67
C MET A 32 -22.01 -0.83 13.05
N ASN A 33 -22.33 0.31 13.70
CA ASN A 33 -23.30 1.29 13.18
C ASN A 33 -22.77 2.11 11.99
N ILE A 34 -21.45 2.28 11.85
CA ILE A 34 -20.84 2.95 10.69
C ILE A 34 -20.97 2.07 9.43
N ASN A 35 -20.87 0.75 9.57
CA ASN A 35 -21.03 -0.20 8.45
C ASN A 35 -22.46 -0.28 7.91
N SER A 36 -23.47 0.17 8.66
CA SER A 36 -24.89 0.14 8.24
C SER A 36 -25.33 1.41 7.49
N ASN A 37 -24.50 2.45 7.43
CA ASN A 37 -24.81 3.74 6.80
C ASN A 37 -24.07 3.98 5.47
N ASN A 38 -23.43 2.96 4.90
CA ASN A 38 -22.76 3.05 3.59
C ASN A 38 -23.66 2.69 2.39
N GLU A 39 -24.95 2.42 2.61
CA GLU A 39 -25.95 2.40 1.54
C GLU A 39 -26.61 3.78 1.43
N GLY A 40 -26.05 4.68 0.60
CA GLY A 40 -26.74 5.94 0.32
C GLY A 40 -25.88 7.09 -0.19
N TYR A 41 -25.22 6.92 -1.33
CA TYR A 41 -25.02 8.04 -2.26
C TYR A 41 -25.32 7.53 -3.68
N ILE A 42 -26.58 7.70 -4.07
CA ILE A 42 -27.01 7.55 -5.45
C ILE A 42 -26.49 8.78 -6.19
N ASP A 43 -25.54 8.54 -7.08
CA ASP A 43 -25.00 9.49 -8.04
C ASP A 43 -26.09 9.75 -9.10
N ASN A 44 -26.89 10.80 -8.89
CA ASN A 44 -28.08 11.12 -9.69
C ASN A 44 -27.80 12.06 -10.88
N ASP A 45 -26.55 12.41 -11.17
CA ASP A 45 -26.23 13.39 -12.21
C ASP A 45 -25.20 12.86 -13.21
N PHE A 46 -25.35 11.67 -13.80
CA PHE A 46 -24.49 11.27 -14.94
C PHE A 46 -25.07 10.18 -15.86
N GLU A 47 -26.33 10.35 -16.29
CA GLU A 47 -27.03 9.41 -17.18
C GLU A 47 -26.63 9.53 -18.67
N GLU A 48 -25.76 10.45 -19.08
CA GLU A 48 -25.63 10.79 -20.51
C GLU A 48 -24.67 9.90 -21.34
N ILE A 49 -24.06 8.84 -20.79
CA ILE A 49 -23.01 8.06 -21.51
C ILE A 49 -23.22 6.53 -21.51
N PHE A 50 -24.19 5.98 -20.78
CA PHE A 50 -24.34 4.52 -20.66
C PHE A 50 -25.62 4.04 -21.38
N GLU A 51 -25.52 2.91 -22.08
CA GLU A 51 -26.69 2.15 -22.52
C GLU A 51 -26.91 1.03 -21.51
N GLU A 52 -28.15 0.90 -21.03
CA GLU A 52 -28.59 -0.23 -20.20
C GLU A 52 -29.07 -1.34 -21.14
N GLU A 53 -28.37 -2.48 -21.15
CA GLU A 53 -28.87 -3.72 -21.74
C GLU A 53 -29.05 -4.76 -20.64
N GLU A 54 -30.28 -5.22 -20.46
CA GLU A 54 -30.60 -6.41 -19.66
C GLU A 54 -30.27 -7.66 -20.49
N GLU A 55 -29.23 -8.40 -20.12
CA GLU A 55 -29.02 -9.76 -20.59
C GLU A 55 -29.28 -10.78 -19.48
N GLU A 56 -30.01 -11.82 -19.85
CA GLU A 56 -30.38 -12.98 -19.05
C GLU A 56 -29.13 -13.80 -18.70
N ILE A 57 -28.81 -13.89 -17.41
CA ILE A 57 -27.63 -14.59 -16.89
C ILE A 57 -27.83 -16.10 -17.11
N VAL A 58 -27.07 -16.68 -18.03
CA VAL A 58 -26.78 -18.12 -18.00
C VAL A 58 -25.60 -18.30 -17.06
N ASP A 59 -25.89 -18.74 -15.83
CA ASP A 59 -24.90 -19.16 -14.85
C ASP A 59 -24.00 -20.23 -15.47
N ALA A 60 -22.77 -19.85 -15.83
CA ALA A 60 -21.70 -20.82 -15.98
C ALA A 60 -21.23 -21.15 -14.57
N GLU A 61 -21.89 -22.14 -13.95
CA GLU A 61 -21.39 -22.82 -12.76
C GLU A 61 -19.94 -23.24 -13.03
N PHE A 62 -18.99 -22.59 -12.35
CA PHE A 62 -17.71 -23.22 -12.08
C PHE A 62 -18.01 -24.35 -11.10
N GLU A 63 -18.23 -25.56 -11.61
CA GLU A 63 -18.19 -26.76 -10.77
C GLU A 63 -16.81 -26.81 -10.11
N ASP A 64 -16.81 -26.80 -8.77
CA ASP A 64 -15.65 -27.04 -7.93
C ASP A 64 -15.30 -28.54 -8.07
N ILE A 65 -14.57 -28.89 -9.14
CA ILE A 65 -14.11 -30.26 -9.41
C ILE A 65 -12.84 -30.56 -8.59
N THR A 66 -12.91 -30.37 -7.29
CA THR A 66 -11.88 -30.89 -6.37
C THR A 66 -12.52 -31.92 -5.46
N ASP A 67 -12.05 -33.16 -5.56
CA ASP A 67 -12.56 -34.25 -4.74
C ASP A 67 -12.29 -33.96 -3.25
N LYS A 68 -13.14 -34.49 -2.36
CA LYS A 68 -12.98 -34.31 -0.89
C LYS A 68 -11.63 -34.81 -0.36
N GLU A 69 -10.98 -35.72 -1.08
CA GLU A 69 -9.64 -36.21 -0.76
C GLU A 69 -8.56 -35.18 -1.12
N ASP A 70 -8.65 -34.54 -2.29
CA ASP A 70 -7.77 -33.46 -2.74
C ASP A 70 -7.84 -32.25 -1.79
N HIS A 71 -9.05 -31.86 -1.38
CA HIS A 71 -9.24 -30.81 -0.37
C HIS A 71 -8.57 -31.16 0.97
N LYS A 72 -8.57 -32.43 1.38
CA LYS A 72 -7.96 -32.86 2.65
C LYS A 72 -6.44 -32.85 2.56
N GLU A 73 -5.88 -33.24 1.42
CA GLU A 73 -4.43 -33.22 1.16
C GLU A 73 -3.89 -31.79 1.10
N ILE A 74 -4.58 -30.89 0.39
CA ILE A 74 -4.24 -29.46 0.34
C ILE A 74 -4.26 -28.85 1.76
N ASN A 75 -5.31 -29.15 2.55
CA ASN A 75 -5.40 -28.64 3.92
C ASN A 75 -4.27 -29.13 4.84
N ASN A 76 -3.82 -30.38 4.67
CA ASN A 76 -2.66 -30.90 5.42
C ASN A 76 -1.38 -30.19 4.99
N THR A 77 -1.16 -30.02 3.69
CA THR A 77 -0.01 -29.32 3.12
C THR A 77 0.06 -27.87 3.61
N LEU A 78 -1.06 -27.14 3.59
CA LEU A 78 -1.15 -25.77 4.10
C LEU A 78 -0.83 -25.69 5.59
N LYS A 79 -1.26 -26.67 6.38
CA LYS A 79 -0.94 -26.73 7.81
C LYS A 79 0.56 -26.92 8.04
N GLU A 80 1.21 -27.77 7.26
CA GLU A 80 2.67 -27.97 7.33
C GLU A 80 3.42 -26.71 6.91
N LEU A 81 3.00 -26.04 5.84
CA LEU A 81 3.59 -24.79 5.37
C LEU A 81 3.43 -23.65 6.38
N ARG A 82 2.24 -23.50 7.00
CA ARG A 82 2.01 -22.52 8.08
C ARG A 82 2.87 -22.78 9.32
N ASN A 83 3.13 -24.04 9.66
CA ASN A 83 4.04 -24.37 10.75
C ASN A 83 5.50 -24.06 10.39
N LYS A 84 5.89 -24.33 9.14
CA LYS A 84 7.24 -24.06 8.62
C LYS A 84 7.53 -22.56 8.55
N TYR A 85 6.58 -21.76 8.07
CA TYR A 85 6.72 -20.32 7.85
C TYR A 85 5.95 -19.52 8.89
N SER A 86 6.33 -19.69 10.16
CA SER A 86 5.75 -18.92 11.26
C SER A 86 6.57 -17.67 11.57
N CYS A 87 5.92 -16.51 11.63
CA CYS A 87 6.54 -15.26 12.01
C CYS A 87 6.97 -15.28 13.49
N LYS A 88 8.12 -14.68 13.80
CA LYS A 88 8.53 -14.42 15.18
C LYS A 88 7.53 -13.47 15.84
N LYS A 89 7.12 -13.79 17.07
CA LYS A 89 6.26 -12.89 17.86
C LYS A 89 7.05 -11.66 18.31
N PHE A 90 6.43 -10.51 18.16
CA PHE A 90 6.93 -9.24 18.69
C PHE A 90 6.38 -9.01 20.10
N GLU A 91 7.21 -8.53 21.02
CA GLU A 91 6.78 -8.14 22.37
C GLU A 91 6.42 -6.65 22.35
N GLU A 92 5.13 -6.35 22.28
CA GLU A 92 4.62 -4.98 22.19
C GLU A 92 4.69 -4.22 23.52
N LYS A 93 4.79 -4.94 24.64
CA LYS A 93 4.70 -4.33 25.97
C LYS A 93 6.09 -3.97 26.52
N PRO A 94 6.32 -2.71 26.92
CA PRO A 94 7.46 -2.33 27.75
C PRO A 94 7.58 -3.17 29.03
N PRO A 95 8.79 -3.34 29.57
CA PRO A 95 9.00 -4.09 30.81
C PRO A 95 8.23 -3.44 31.96
N ASP A 96 7.77 -4.27 32.91
CA ASP A 96 7.15 -3.77 34.13
C ASP A 96 8.18 -2.97 34.96
N ILE A 97 7.74 -1.84 35.54
CA ILE A 97 8.58 -0.95 36.35
C ILE A 97 8.00 -0.77 37.75
N SER A 98 8.86 -0.43 38.70
CA SER A 98 8.47 -0.15 40.09
C SER A 98 7.71 1.17 40.24
N ALA A 99 7.04 1.35 41.38
CA ALA A 99 6.33 2.59 41.67
C ALA A 99 7.26 3.82 41.75
N ASP A 100 8.53 3.65 42.11
CA ASP A 100 9.49 4.75 42.14
C ASP A 100 10.02 5.10 40.74
N GLU A 101 10.23 4.09 39.88
CA GLU A 101 10.56 4.31 38.48
C GLU A 101 9.40 4.98 37.72
N GLN A 102 8.15 4.62 38.02
CA GLN A 102 6.97 5.28 37.45
C GLN A 102 6.94 6.78 37.79
N LYS A 103 7.31 7.18 39.01
CA LYS A 103 7.41 8.60 39.38
C LYS A 103 8.43 9.35 38.53
N ILE A 104 9.53 8.70 38.11
CA ILE A 104 10.54 9.30 37.24
C ILE A 104 9.95 9.55 35.85
N VAL A 105 9.23 8.56 35.30
CA VAL A 105 8.52 8.67 34.01
C VAL A 105 7.48 9.79 34.06
N ASP A 106 6.64 9.81 35.09
CA ASP A 106 5.58 10.83 35.26
C ASP A 106 6.16 12.24 35.38
N ALA A 107 7.25 12.38 36.16
CA ALA A 107 7.94 13.66 36.31
C ALA A 107 8.57 14.17 35.01
N TRP A 108 9.04 13.27 34.15
CA TRP A 108 9.53 13.62 32.82
C TRP A 108 8.38 14.10 31.92
N TRP A 109 7.27 13.35 31.88
CA TRP A 109 6.08 13.73 31.10
C TRP A 109 5.53 15.10 31.47
N HIS A 110 5.46 15.43 32.76
CA HIS A 110 5.06 16.76 33.21
C HIS A 110 5.92 17.90 32.64
N LYS A 111 7.21 17.66 32.40
CA LYS A 111 8.10 18.64 31.74
C LYS A 111 7.93 18.62 30.23
N PHE A 112 7.75 17.43 29.66
CA PHE A 112 7.67 17.23 28.22
C PHE A 112 6.37 17.79 27.62
N GLU A 113 5.23 17.64 28.30
CA GLU A 113 3.92 18.15 27.86
C GLU A 113 3.94 19.65 27.54
N ASP A 114 4.74 20.45 28.25
CA ASP A 114 4.82 21.89 28.02
C ASP A 114 5.43 22.24 26.66
N VAL A 115 6.51 21.55 26.28
CA VAL A 115 7.25 21.79 25.03
C VAL A 115 6.72 20.97 23.85
N TYR A 116 5.88 19.97 24.10
CA TYR A 116 5.29 19.12 23.07
C TYR A 116 3.85 19.54 22.73
N ILE A 117 2.98 19.69 23.74
CA ILE A 117 1.54 19.94 23.53
C ILE A 117 1.24 21.43 23.49
N LYS A 118 1.77 22.21 24.44
CA LYS A 118 1.39 23.62 24.60
C LYS A 118 2.18 24.54 23.68
N ASN A 119 3.49 24.35 23.62
CA ASN A 119 4.41 25.20 22.89
C ASN A 119 5.42 24.33 22.12
N PHE A 120 4.96 23.68 21.05
CA PHE A 120 5.81 22.76 20.26
C PHE A 120 7.18 23.39 19.93
N ASP A 121 8.24 22.78 20.44
CA ASP A 121 9.63 23.15 20.20
C ASP A 121 10.46 21.88 19.97
N LEU A 122 10.76 21.59 18.70
CA LEU A 122 11.47 20.38 18.28
C LEU A 122 12.78 20.18 19.05
N PHE A 123 13.58 21.22 19.18
CA PHE A 123 14.91 21.12 19.80
C PHE A 123 14.80 20.84 21.30
N LYS A 124 13.82 21.42 21.99
CA LYS A 124 13.55 21.09 23.40
C LYS A 124 13.01 19.67 23.56
N CYS A 125 12.10 19.23 22.69
CA CYS A 125 11.61 17.85 22.69
C CYS A 125 12.78 16.86 22.54
N ILE A 126 13.63 17.07 21.52
CA ILE A 126 14.82 16.24 21.28
C ILE A 126 15.75 16.27 22.50
N ALA A 127 16.02 17.44 23.07
CA ALA A 127 16.91 17.57 24.23
C ALA A 127 16.39 16.78 25.45
N LEU A 128 15.09 16.87 25.76
CA LEU A 128 14.47 16.14 26.88
C LEU A 128 14.47 14.62 26.66
N ILE A 129 14.22 14.16 25.43
CA ILE A 129 14.28 12.73 25.09
C ILE A 129 15.73 12.24 25.23
N LYS A 130 16.70 12.97 24.65
CA LYS A 130 18.12 12.62 24.72
C LYS A 130 18.62 12.54 26.17
N ASP A 131 18.27 13.52 27.00
CA ASP A 131 18.62 13.53 28.41
C ASP A 131 18.05 12.30 29.15
N PHE A 132 16.78 11.95 28.90
CA PHE A 132 16.15 10.79 29.52
C PHE A 132 16.78 9.46 29.07
N VAL A 133 17.10 9.33 27.78
CA VAL A 133 17.80 8.15 27.25
C VAL A 133 19.17 7.98 27.91
N ILE A 134 19.92 9.06 28.10
CA ILE A 134 21.25 9.02 28.73
C ILE A 134 21.16 8.66 30.22
N ASN A 135 20.23 9.30 30.94
CA ASN A 135 20.15 9.17 32.40
C ASN A 135 19.34 7.95 32.86
N HIS A 136 18.38 7.49 32.05
CA HIS A 136 17.42 6.44 32.39
C HIS A 136 17.18 5.45 31.22
N PRO A 137 18.23 4.85 30.60
CA PRO A 137 18.11 4.06 29.37
C PRO A 137 17.15 2.86 29.47
N LYS A 138 17.00 2.28 30.68
CA LYS A 138 16.09 1.14 30.90
C LYS A 138 14.61 1.52 30.95
N LEU A 139 14.30 2.79 31.23
CA LEU A 139 12.92 3.29 31.36
C LEU A 139 12.40 3.91 30.07
N VAL A 140 13.24 4.07 29.04
CA VAL A 140 12.83 4.71 27.78
C VAL A 140 11.64 4.01 27.11
N PRO A 141 11.54 2.66 27.06
CA PRO A 141 10.36 2.00 26.50
C PRO A 141 9.07 2.37 27.24
N ASN A 142 9.16 2.63 28.55
CA ASN A 142 8.03 3.03 29.40
C ASN A 142 7.60 4.48 29.19
N LEU A 143 8.28 5.25 28.35
CA LEU A 143 7.78 6.53 27.87
C LEU A 143 6.67 6.36 26.82
N TYR A 144 6.53 5.20 26.16
CA TYR A 144 5.54 4.99 25.09
C TYR A 144 5.58 6.06 23.99
N LEU A 145 6.77 6.55 23.65
CA LEU A 145 6.94 7.65 22.67
C LEU A 145 6.34 7.33 21.29
N HIS A 146 6.25 6.06 20.92
CA HIS A 146 5.66 5.60 19.67
C HIS A 146 4.15 5.82 19.58
N GLU A 147 3.43 5.71 20.69
CA GLU A 147 1.98 6.00 20.75
C GLU A 147 1.71 7.49 21.02
N GLU A 148 2.58 8.14 21.79
CA GLU A 148 2.25 9.43 22.41
C GLU A 148 2.83 10.65 21.70
N ALA A 149 4.01 10.54 21.06
CA ALA A 149 4.80 11.72 20.70
C ALA A 149 5.44 11.71 19.31
N ILE A 150 6.10 10.62 18.91
CA ILE A 150 7.03 10.66 17.75
C ILE A 150 6.29 10.97 16.45
N PHE A 151 5.10 10.40 16.23
CA PHE A 151 4.26 10.67 15.06
C PHE A 151 3.91 12.17 14.93
N GLU A 152 3.50 12.80 16.03
CA GLU A 152 3.15 14.23 16.04
C GLU A 152 4.38 15.12 15.92
N ILE A 153 5.51 14.74 16.53
CA ILE A 153 6.79 15.43 16.36
C ILE A 153 7.20 15.40 14.89
N GLU A 154 7.08 14.26 14.22
CA GLU A 154 7.35 14.14 12.78
C GLU A 154 6.50 15.11 11.97
N GLY A 155 5.17 15.05 12.14
CA GLY A 155 4.24 15.91 11.42
C GLY A 155 4.49 17.40 11.65
N ASN A 156 4.79 17.81 12.88
CA ASN A 156 5.13 19.19 13.20
C ASN A 156 6.49 19.61 12.65
N SER A 157 7.48 18.72 12.64
CA SER A 157 8.80 18.96 12.05
C SER A 157 8.70 19.17 10.55
N LEU A 158 7.87 18.37 9.88
CA LEU A 158 7.57 18.51 8.45
C LEU A 158 6.94 19.88 8.15
N ARG A 159 5.91 20.27 8.91
CA ARG A 159 5.20 21.55 8.71
C ARG A 159 6.04 22.78 9.04
N SER A 160 6.97 22.66 9.97
CA SER A 160 7.85 23.77 10.40
C SER A 160 9.15 23.88 9.60
N GLY A 161 9.41 22.95 8.67
CA GLY A 161 10.63 22.95 7.84
C GLY A 161 11.88 22.43 8.56
N ASN A 162 11.74 21.75 9.69
CA ASN A 162 12.84 21.20 10.50
C ASN A 162 12.95 19.67 10.37
N TYR A 163 12.59 19.11 9.21
CA TYR A 163 12.52 17.66 9.02
C TYR A 163 13.92 17.00 9.07
N ASP A 164 14.96 17.69 8.61
CA ASP A 164 16.34 17.20 8.67
C ASP A 164 16.79 16.97 10.13
N ASP A 165 16.45 17.89 11.03
CA ASP A 165 16.74 17.77 12.47
C ASP A 165 15.99 16.59 13.10
N PHE A 166 14.74 16.37 12.70
CA PHE A 166 13.96 15.21 13.12
C PHE A 166 14.59 13.90 12.64
N ILE A 167 15.02 13.82 11.38
CA ILE A 167 15.69 12.64 10.82
C ILE A 167 17.02 12.36 11.52
N ASN A 168 17.80 13.41 11.82
CA ASN A 168 19.03 13.27 12.61
C ASN A 168 18.75 12.76 14.02
N PHE A 169 17.64 13.19 14.63
CA PHE A 169 17.17 12.63 15.90
C PHE A 169 16.74 11.18 15.76
N LEU A 170 15.97 10.78 14.74
CA LEU A 170 15.55 9.38 14.56
C LEU A 170 16.74 8.44 14.38
N LYS A 171 17.74 8.84 13.58
CA LYS A 171 19.00 8.09 13.43
C LYS A 171 19.69 7.90 14.79
N TRP A 172 19.83 9.00 15.55
CA TRP A 172 20.40 8.94 16.90
C TRP A 172 19.58 8.05 17.84
N TYR A 173 18.24 8.14 17.80
CA TYR A 173 17.34 7.38 18.67
C TYR A 173 17.42 5.88 18.37
N ARG A 174 17.52 5.51 17.09
CA ARG A 174 17.77 4.13 16.65
C ARG A 174 19.05 3.56 17.26
N ASP A 175 20.13 4.34 17.21
CA ASP A 175 21.46 3.88 17.66
C ASP A 175 21.60 3.85 19.20
N ASN A 176 20.89 4.71 19.92
CA ASN A 176 21.10 4.94 21.37
C ASN A 176 19.97 4.40 22.26
N ALA A 177 18.80 4.08 21.70
CA ALA A 177 17.63 3.62 22.44
C ALA A 177 16.82 2.57 21.66
N PHE A 178 17.51 1.62 21.02
CA PHE A 178 16.87 0.63 20.14
C PHE A 178 15.72 -0.16 20.81
N ASN A 179 15.85 -0.45 22.11
CA ASN A 179 14.82 -1.13 22.91
C ASN A 179 13.47 -0.39 22.97
N ALA A 180 13.49 0.94 22.83
CA ALA A 180 12.30 1.78 22.75
C ALA A 180 11.96 2.16 21.31
N TYR A 181 12.97 2.33 20.46
CA TYR A 181 12.82 2.57 19.02
C TYR A 181 11.99 1.47 18.35
N ILE A 182 12.30 0.21 18.66
CA ILE A 182 11.74 -0.95 17.96
C ILE A 182 10.21 -1.01 18.08
N LEU A 183 9.61 -0.45 19.14
CA LEU A 183 8.15 -0.41 19.37
C LEU A 183 7.37 0.38 18.30
N GLY A 184 8.01 1.33 17.63
CA GLY A 184 7.46 2.04 16.47
C GLY A 184 8.39 1.94 15.26
N GLY A 185 9.30 0.97 15.27
CA GLY A 185 10.51 1.01 14.45
C GLY A 185 10.26 0.86 12.96
N THR A 186 9.24 0.12 12.55
CA THR A 186 8.78 0.01 11.16
C THR A 186 8.31 1.36 10.61
N TYR A 187 7.52 2.11 11.37
CA TYR A 187 7.11 3.47 10.99
C TYR A 187 8.32 4.41 10.88
N TYR A 188 9.24 4.37 11.85
CA TYR A 188 10.44 5.22 11.82
C TYR A 188 11.40 4.88 10.69
N ASP A 189 11.63 3.58 10.45
CA ASP A 189 12.49 3.10 9.38
C ASP A 189 11.91 3.47 8.01
N LEU A 190 10.58 3.42 7.83
CA LEU A 190 9.92 3.94 6.63
C LEU A 190 10.24 5.43 6.39
N SER A 191 10.16 6.29 7.43
CA SER A 191 10.49 7.71 7.30
C SER A 191 11.97 7.95 6.97
N LEU A 192 12.89 7.17 7.58
CA LEU A 192 14.32 7.23 7.28
C LEU A 192 14.63 6.82 5.83
N ILE A 193 14.00 5.74 5.34
CA ILE A 193 14.15 5.25 3.98
C ILE A 193 13.59 6.26 2.98
N ALA A 194 12.37 6.76 3.20
CA ALA A 194 11.75 7.77 2.34
C ALA A 194 12.61 9.04 2.25
N TYR A 195 13.15 9.51 3.38
CA TYR A 195 14.08 10.65 3.40
C TYR A 195 15.34 10.39 2.58
N GLN A 196 15.95 9.22 2.72
CA GLN A 196 17.15 8.85 1.98
C GLN A 196 16.91 8.78 0.47
N LEU A 197 15.80 8.16 0.06
CA LEU A 197 15.40 8.11 -1.35
C LEU A 197 15.20 9.52 -1.93
N VAL A 198 14.49 10.41 -1.22
CA VAL A 198 14.26 11.80 -1.67
C VAL A 198 15.58 12.53 -1.92
N ASN A 199 16.58 12.30 -1.07
CA ASN A 199 17.89 12.94 -1.17
C ASN A 199 18.88 12.22 -2.09
N GLY A 200 18.48 11.10 -2.72
CA GLY A 200 19.35 10.29 -3.58
C GLY A 200 20.46 9.53 -2.84
N ASP A 201 20.37 9.41 -1.51
CA ASP A 201 21.33 8.66 -0.69
C ASP A 201 20.86 7.21 -0.50
N VAL A 202 21.22 6.33 -1.44
CA VAL A 202 20.79 4.92 -1.42
C VAL A 202 21.79 3.96 -0.77
N THR A 203 22.95 4.44 -0.33
CA THR A 203 24.10 3.58 0.04
C THR A 203 23.87 2.68 1.26
N ASP A 204 22.86 2.98 2.08
CA ASP A 204 22.71 2.42 3.41
C ASP A 204 21.25 2.04 3.75
N ILE A 205 20.33 2.09 2.80
CA ILE A 205 18.89 1.88 3.04
C ILE A 205 18.62 0.50 3.66
N THR A 206 19.36 -0.54 3.24
CA THR A 206 19.15 -1.92 3.65
C THR A 206 19.35 -2.15 5.15
N LYS A 207 20.09 -1.28 5.86
CA LYS A 207 20.25 -1.37 7.33
C LYS A 207 18.95 -1.12 8.09
N TYR A 208 17.99 -0.44 7.46
CA TYR A 208 16.66 -0.19 8.01
C TYR A 208 15.69 -1.37 7.76
N PHE A 209 16.12 -2.43 7.07
CA PHE A 209 15.29 -3.62 6.87
C PHE A 209 15.27 -4.57 8.08
N SER A 210 16.13 -4.34 9.08
CA SER A 210 16.33 -5.31 10.17
C SER A 210 15.04 -5.65 10.94
N ILE A 211 14.19 -4.66 11.24
CA ILE A 211 12.94 -4.88 11.98
C ILE A 211 11.94 -5.64 11.12
N TYR A 212 11.78 -5.24 9.85
CA TYR A 212 10.93 -5.94 8.89
C TYR A 212 11.37 -7.38 8.66
N LYS A 213 12.68 -7.64 8.58
CA LYS A 213 13.22 -8.99 8.39
C LYS A 213 13.09 -9.87 9.63
N GLU A 214 13.26 -9.29 10.81
CA GLU A 214 13.17 -10.05 12.07
C GLU A 214 11.72 -10.32 12.49
N TYR A 215 10.80 -9.38 12.22
CA TYR A 215 9.41 -9.42 12.62
C TYR A 215 8.44 -9.10 11.47
N PRO A 216 8.47 -9.86 10.36
CA PRO A 216 7.73 -9.51 9.13
C PRO A 216 6.20 -9.51 9.29
N GLY A 217 5.67 -10.17 10.32
CA GLY A 217 4.23 -10.18 10.64
C GLY A 217 3.78 -9.20 11.72
N HIS A 218 4.67 -8.38 12.27
CA HIS A 218 4.32 -7.47 13.38
C HIS A 218 3.50 -6.25 12.90
N ASP A 219 3.92 -5.64 11.80
CA ASP A 219 3.31 -4.42 11.27
C ASP A 219 3.23 -4.50 9.73
N PRO A 220 2.28 -5.29 9.21
CA PRO A 220 2.13 -5.51 7.77
C PRO A 220 1.74 -4.24 7.01
N ASP A 221 1.10 -3.28 7.66
CA ASP A 221 0.64 -2.04 7.02
C ASP A 221 1.84 -1.14 6.66
N ASN A 222 2.78 -0.94 7.58
CA ASN A 222 4.00 -0.19 7.26
C ASN A 222 4.93 -0.97 6.33
N LEU A 223 4.93 -2.31 6.37
CA LEU A 223 5.63 -3.12 5.37
C LEU A 223 5.02 -2.91 3.97
N MET A 224 3.69 -2.91 3.85
CA MET A 224 2.99 -2.65 2.60
C MET A 224 3.28 -1.25 2.06
N ARG A 225 3.27 -0.23 2.92
CA ARG A 225 3.63 1.14 2.55
C ARG A 225 5.05 1.24 1.99
N LEU A 226 5.99 0.48 2.55
CA LEU A 226 7.36 0.41 2.03
C LEU A 226 7.44 -0.32 0.69
N VAL A 227 6.67 -1.40 0.51
CA VAL A 227 6.53 -2.11 -0.77
C VAL A 227 5.98 -1.18 -1.85
N ASP A 228 4.88 -0.47 -1.56
CA ASP A 228 4.28 0.52 -2.46
C ASP A 228 5.27 1.63 -2.83
N LEU A 229 6.04 2.12 -1.85
CA LEU A 229 7.07 3.14 -2.07
C LEU A 229 8.11 2.65 -3.09
N PHE A 230 8.67 1.46 -2.91
CA PHE A 230 9.68 0.93 -3.83
C PHE A 230 9.11 0.58 -5.21
N LYS A 231 7.90 0.02 -5.28
CA LYS A 231 7.18 -0.22 -6.54
C LYS A 231 6.97 1.09 -7.30
N ALA A 232 6.46 2.13 -6.63
CA ALA A 232 6.17 3.41 -7.23
C ALA A 232 7.42 4.16 -7.73
N THR A 233 8.55 3.99 -7.04
CA THR A 233 9.76 4.78 -7.28
C THR A 233 10.84 4.05 -8.07
N ASN A 234 10.51 2.91 -8.68
CA ASN A 234 11.42 2.14 -9.53
C ASN A 234 12.68 1.65 -8.79
N ASN A 235 12.51 1.22 -7.54
CA ASN A 235 13.58 0.75 -6.66
C ASN A 235 13.50 -0.78 -6.46
N GLN A 236 13.53 -1.54 -7.56
CA GLN A 236 13.35 -3.00 -7.53
C GLN A 236 14.41 -3.73 -6.69
N GLU A 237 15.68 -3.30 -6.76
CA GLU A 237 16.75 -4.01 -6.05
C GLU A 237 16.54 -3.96 -4.53
N LEU A 238 16.09 -2.80 -4.02
CA LEU A 238 15.75 -2.62 -2.61
C LEU A 238 14.49 -3.41 -2.23
N LEU A 239 13.48 -3.45 -3.11
CA LEU A 239 12.26 -4.22 -2.89
C LEU A 239 12.54 -5.72 -2.79
N ILE A 240 13.33 -6.27 -3.71
CA ILE A 240 13.70 -7.69 -3.70
C ILE A 240 14.59 -7.99 -2.51
N GLU A 241 15.55 -7.12 -2.18
CA GLU A 241 16.38 -7.29 -0.99
C GLU A 241 15.56 -7.33 0.30
N LEU A 242 14.51 -6.50 0.41
CA LEU A 242 13.59 -6.51 1.54
C LEU A 242 12.79 -7.82 1.62
N LEU A 243 12.19 -8.24 0.49
CA LEU A 243 11.16 -9.29 0.48
C LEU A 243 11.69 -10.72 0.35
N LYS A 244 12.82 -10.95 -0.35
CA LYS A 244 13.30 -12.28 -0.77
C LYS A 244 13.39 -13.33 0.35
N ASP A 245 13.60 -12.90 1.60
CA ASP A 245 13.77 -13.79 2.74
C ASP A 245 12.51 -13.89 3.61
N ILE A 246 11.52 -13.02 3.40
CA ILE A 246 10.34 -12.89 4.29
C ILE A 246 9.00 -13.16 3.61
N TYR A 247 8.90 -13.10 2.28
CA TYR A 247 7.62 -13.23 1.59
C TYR A 247 6.81 -14.50 1.95
N PRO A 248 7.40 -15.71 2.18
CA PRO A 248 6.63 -16.87 2.60
C PRO A 248 6.13 -16.76 4.04
N TYR A 249 6.91 -16.13 4.92
CA TYR A 249 6.54 -15.90 6.33
C TYR A 249 5.36 -14.93 6.44
N VAL A 250 5.37 -13.86 5.65
CA VAL A 250 4.24 -12.92 5.57
C VAL A 250 3.02 -13.64 5.00
N TYR A 251 3.20 -14.40 3.90
CA TYR A 251 2.09 -15.07 3.22
C TYR A 251 1.34 -16.05 4.11
N TYR A 252 2.07 -16.85 4.89
CA TYR A 252 1.49 -17.83 5.80
C TYR A 252 1.10 -17.28 7.18
N SER A 253 1.36 -15.99 7.44
CA SER A 253 1.02 -15.39 8.71
C SER A 253 -0.50 -15.22 8.85
N PRO A 254 -1.11 -15.71 9.94
CA PRO A 254 -2.53 -15.54 10.15
C PRO A 254 -2.89 -14.07 10.38
N GLY A 255 -3.97 -13.61 9.75
CA GLY A 255 -4.55 -12.28 9.99
C GLY A 255 -3.95 -11.15 9.17
N ILE A 256 -2.97 -11.42 8.31
CA ILE A 256 -2.47 -10.45 7.33
C ILE A 256 -3.36 -10.51 6.08
N ILE A 257 -3.87 -9.36 5.65
CA ILE A 257 -4.67 -9.21 4.42
C ILE A 257 -3.73 -8.75 3.29
N GLY A 258 -4.04 -9.10 2.05
CA GLY A 258 -3.22 -8.68 0.89
C GLY A 258 -1.89 -9.43 0.79
N VAL A 259 -1.80 -10.63 1.35
CA VAL A 259 -0.56 -11.43 1.38
C VAL A 259 0.05 -11.68 -0.01
N GLY A 260 -0.78 -11.71 -1.07
CA GLY A 260 -0.31 -11.86 -2.44
C GLY A 260 0.58 -10.71 -2.92
N ASP A 261 0.39 -9.49 -2.39
CA ASP A 261 1.13 -8.30 -2.82
C ASP A 261 2.62 -8.33 -2.43
N PHE A 262 2.99 -9.21 -1.48
CA PHE A 262 4.37 -9.49 -1.09
C PHE A 262 5.01 -10.59 -1.93
N VAL A 263 4.20 -11.45 -2.57
CA VAL A 263 4.68 -12.57 -3.41
C VAL A 263 4.83 -12.13 -4.86
N GLN A 264 3.88 -11.33 -5.36
CA GLN A 264 3.86 -10.85 -6.76
C GLN A 264 5.19 -10.21 -7.21
N PRO A 265 5.86 -9.33 -6.42
CA PRO A 265 7.14 -8.75 -6.85
C PRO A 265 8.23 -9.80 -7.06
N ILE A 266 8.30 -10.82 -6.20
CA ILE A 266 9.30 -11.90 -6.32
C ILE A 266 9.00 -12.74 -7.57
N LEU A 267 7.72 -13.05 -7.81
CA LEU A 267 7.28 -13.77 -8.99
C LEU A 267 7.64 -13.00 -10.27
N LYS A 268 7.31 -11.70 -10.31
CA LYS A 268 7.61 -10.82 -11.44
C LYS A 268 9.10 -10.70 -11.70
N ASP A 269 9.91 -10.48 -10.67
CA ASP A 269 11.37 -10.41 -10.77
C ASP A 269 11.98 -11.69 -11.34
N THR A 270 11.46 -12.85 -10.91
CA THR A 270 11.98 -14.14 -11.37
C THR A 270 11.70 -14.37 -12.86
N MET A 271 10.55 -13.91 -13.37
CA MET A 271 10.14 -14.12 -14.77
C MET A 271 10.52 -12.99 -15.72
N CYS A 272 10.90 -11.80 -15.22
CA CYS A 272 11.02 -10.59 -16.04
C CYS A 272 11.95 -10.73 -17.24
N LYS A 273 13.05 -11.49 -17.10
CA LYS A 273 14.04 -11.74 -18.16
C LYS A 273 13.49 -12.55 -19.35
N TYR A 274 12.35 -13.21 -19.18
CA TYR A 274 11.67 -13.97 -20.24
C TYR A 274 10.56 -13.17 -20.92
N LEU A 275 10.18 -12.00 -20.37
CA LEU A 275 9.14 -11.13 -20.92
C LEU A 275 9.71 -10.25 -22.05
N LYS A 276 9.99 -10.85 -23.21
CA LYS A 276 10.63 -10.18 -24.36
C LYS A 276 9.93 -10.45 -25.69
N ARG A 277 10.09 -9.54 -26.65
CA ARG A 277 9.44 -9.61 -27.97
C ARG A 277 9.81 -10.86 -28.77
N ASP A 278 11.06 -11.29 -28.68
CA ASP A 278 11.64 -12.45 -29.36
C ASP A 278 11.73 -13.68 -28.44
N TYR A 279 10.69 -13.92 -27.62
CA TYR A 279 10.63 -15.09 -26.75
C TYR A 279 10.68 -16.42 -27.54
N THR A 280 11.30 -17.42 -26.93
CA THR A 280 11.42 -18.78 -27.45
C THR A 280 10.53 -19.74 -26.66
N ASP A 281 10.33 -20.96 -27.17
CA ASP A 281 9.66 -22.03 -26.40
C ASP A 281 10.38 -22.31 -25.07
N GLN A 282 11.71 -22.20 -25.04
CA GLN A 282 12.49 -22.38 -23.81
C GLN A 282 12.23 -21.28 -22.77
N ASP A 283 11.99 -20.04 -23.22
CA ASP A 283 11.60 -18.95 -22.33
C ASP A 283 10.21 -19.24 -21.70
N ILE A 284 9.24 -19.69 -22.50
CA ILE A 284 7.92 -20.11 -22.01
C ILE A 284 8.03 -21.24 -20.98
N ASP A 285 8.79 -22.28 -21.30
CA ASP A 285 8.96 -23.42 -20.40
C ASP A 285 9.64 -22.99 -19.10
N SER A 286 10.55 -22.01 -19.15
CA SER A 286 11.18 -21.43 -17.96
C SER A 286 10.19 -20.66 -17.08
N ILE A 287 9.26 -19.92 -17.69
CA ILE A 287 8.17 -19.26 -16.96
C ILE A 287 7.28 -20.30 -16.30
N VAL A 288 6.79 -21.30 -17.06
CA VAL A 288 5.91 -22.36 -16.54
C VAL A 288 6.56 -23.12 -15.39
N ASN A 289 7.83 -23.48 -15.50
CA ASN A 289 8.57 -24.13 -14.42
C ASN A 289 8.62 -23.25 -13.16
N THR A 290 8.89 -21.95 -13.32
CA THR A 290 8.87 -21.00 -12.21
C THR A 290 7.47 -20.93 -11.57
N MET A 291 6.41 -20.88 -12.37
CA MET A 291 5.04 -20.85 -11.87
C MET A 291 4.65 -22.14 -11.14
N ASN A 292 5.11 -23.30 -11.60
CA ASN A 292 4.91 -24.56 -10.90
C ASN A 292 5.61 -24.56 -9.53
N ASP A 293 6.85 -24.07 -9.45
CA ASP A 293 7.58 -23.93 -8.18
C ASP A 293 6.82 -23.02 -7.20
N PHE A 294 6.28 -21.91 -7.67
CA PHE A 294 5.45 -21.01 -6.86
C PHE A 294 4.12 -21.63 -6.46
N SER A 295 3.43 -22.33 -7.37
CA SER A 295 2.17 -23.01 -7.07
C SER A 295 2.36 -24.08 -6.00
N ASN A 296 3.48 -24.80 -6.02
CA ASN A 296 3.85 -25.75 -4.96
C ASN A 296 4.13 -25.06 -3.63
N LEU A 297 4.79 -23.88 -3.67
CA LEU A 297 5.09 -23.10 -2.47
C LEU A 297 3.86 -22.38 -1.90
N PHE A 298 2.84 -22.10 -2.73
CA PHE A 298 1.61 -21.37 -2.41
C PHE A 298 0.37 -22.05 -3.03
N PRO A 299 -0.01 -23.25 -2.55
CA PRO A 299 -1.06 -24.05 -3.19
C PRO A 299 -2.47 -23.44 -3.06
N ASP A 300 -2.66 -22.47 -2.17
CA ASP A 300 -3.90 -21.68 -2.02
C ASP A 300 -3.86 -20.34 -2.78
N MET A 301 -2.76 -20.00 -3.44
CA MET A 301 -2.67 -18.86 -4.35
C MET A 301 -3.02 -19.30 -5.77
N PHE A 302 -3.86 -18.53 -6.46
CA PHE A 302 -4.04 -18.74 -7.89
C PHE A 302 -2.75 -18.36 -8.63
N VAL A 303 -1.99 -19.36 -9.08
CA VAL A 303 -0.78 -19.21 -9.89
C VAL A 303 -1.05 -19.84 -11.25
N GLN A 304 -0.87 -19.05 -12.31
CA GLN A 304 -1.16 -19.52 -13.65
C GLN A 304 0.00 -20.37 -14.20
N THR A 305 -0.20 -21.68 -14.26
CA THR A 305 0.80 -22.66 -14.72
C THR A 305 0.57 -23.14 -16.15
N ASN A 306 -0.57 -22.77 -16.77
CA ASN A 306 -0.89 -23.19 -18.13
C ASN A 306 0.06 -22.53 -19.16
N ARG A 307 0.65 -23.33 -20.04
CA ARG A 307 1.60 -22.89 -21.06
C ARG A 307 0.98 -21.96 -22.10
N GLU A 308 -0.21 -22.29 -22.59
CA GLU A 308 -0.93 -21.51 -23.59
C GLU A 308 -1.29 -20.12 -23.08
N PHE A 309 -1.57 -19.99 -21.78
CA PHE A 309 -1.78 -18.68 -21.15
C PHE A 309 -0.57 -17.78 -21.31
N TRP A 310 0.64 -18.27 -21.02
CA TRP A 310 1.86 -17.45 -21.09
C TRP A 310 2.21 -17.05 -22.52
N ILE A 311 1.94 -17.95 -23.48
CA ILE A 311 2.02 -17.60 -24.90
C ILE A 311 1.03 -16.48 -25.23
N HIS A 312 -0.23 -16.64 -24.85
CA HIS A 312 -1.26 -15.63 -25.10
C HIS A 312 -0.92 -14.28 -24.48
N LEU A 313 -0.39 -14.28 -23.25
CA LEU A 313 0.05 -13.08 -22.56
C LEU A 313 1.17 -12.38 -23.34
N LEU A 314 2.21 -13.09 -23.77
CA LEU A 314 3.30 -12.50 -24.53
C LEU A 314 2.87 -12.03 -25.93
N GLU A 315 1.90 -12.72 -26.55
CA GLU A 315 1.26 -12.25 -27.78
C GLU A 315 0.49 -10.94 -27.56
N ASP A 316 -0.28 -10.84 -26.46
CA ASP A 316 -1.00 -9.62 -26.09
C ASP A 316 -0.06 -8.46 -25.78
N MET A 317 1.05 -8.75 -25.09
CA MET A 317 2.06 -7.76 -24.73
C MET A 317 2.78 -7.19 -25.96
N TYR A 318 3.16 -8.03 -26.93
CA TYR A 318 4.11 -7.62 -27.98
C TYR A 318 3.60 -7.69 -29.43
N LYS A 319 2.67 -8.59 -29.74
CA LYS A 319 2.31 -8.91 -31.15
C LYS A 319 0.98 -8.31 -31.56
N ARG A 320 -0.01 -8.31 -30.66
CA ARG A 320 -1.34 -7.81 -30.96
C ARG A 320 -1.37 -6.31 -30.74
N VAL A 321 -1.55 -5.56 -31.83
CA VAL A 321 -1.67 -4.11 -31.79
C VAL A 321 -3.07 -3.77 -31.29
N PRO A 322 -3.21 -2.99 -30.20
CA PRO A 322 -4.51 -2.54 -29.74
C PRO A 322 -5.20 -1.66 -30.78
N GLU A 323 -6.48 -1.92 -31.04
CA GLU A 323 -7.31 -1.13 -31.95
C GLU A 323 -8.53 -0.57 -31.23
N GLN A 324 -9.03 0.58 -31.69
CA GLN A 324 -10.27 1.12 -31.16
C GLN A 324 -11.43 0.14 -31.37
N LYS A 325 -12.15 -0.16 -30.29
CA LYS A 325 -13.20 -1.16 -30.30
C LYS A 325 -14.47 -0.66 -29.63
N HIS A 326 -15.61 -0.94 -30.25
CA HIS A 326 -16.91 -0.80 -29.60
C HIS A 326 -17.16 -2.04 -28.73
N LEU A 327 -17.32 -1.84 -27.42
CA LEU A 327 -17.44 -2.89 -26.42
C LEU A 327 -18.92 -3.17 -26.19
N LYS A 328 -19.37 -4.41 -26.45
CA LYS A 328 -20.79 -4.76 -26.42
C LYS A 328 -21.25 -5.23 -25.05
N ASN A 329 -20.38 -5.94 -24.34
CA ASN A 329 -20.71 -6.50 -23.03
C ASN A 329 -19.51 -6.47 -22.09
N LYS A 330 -19.79 -6.73 -20.80
CA LYS A 330 -18.80 -6.70 -19.72
C LYS A 330 -17.60 -7.62 -20.00
N LYS A 331 -17.85 -8.86 -20.43
CA LYS A 331 -16.79 -9.84 -20.71
C LYS A 331 -15.87 -9.40 -21.84
N GLU A 332 -16.42 -8.77 -22.86
CA GLU A 332 -15.65 -8.17 -23.94
C GLU A 332 -14.82 -6.98 -23.46
N ALA A 333 -15.39 -6.12 -22.60
CA ALA A 333 -14.69 -4.99 -22.00
C ALA A 333 -13.53 -5.42 -21.11
N GLU A 334 -13.74 -6.43 -20.24
CA GLU A 334 -12.70 -6.99 -19.37
C GLU A 334 -11.50 -7.50 -20.18
N LYS A 335 -11.75 -8.33 -21.20
CA LYS A 335 -10.69 -8.85 -22.08
C LYS A 335 -9.95 -7.74 -22.81
N TYR A 336 -10.68 -6.74 -23.30
CA TYR A 336 -10.09 -5.62 -24.02
C TYR A 336 -9.21 -4.75 -23.12
N PHE A 337 -9.67 -4.44 -21.90
CA PHE A 337 -8.89 -3.67 -20.95
C PHE A 337 -7.66 -4.44 -20.47
N VAL A 338 -7.76 -5.75 -20.19
CA VAL A 338 -6.59 -6.59 -19.87
C VAL A 338 -5.57 -6.56 -21.01
N HIS A 339 -6.00 -6.74 -22.25
CA HIS A 339 -5.11 -6.67 -23.41
C HIS A 339 -4.39 -5.31 -23.49
N ILE A 340 -5.14 -4.22 -23.33
CA ILE A 340 -4.61 -2.85 -23.38
C ILE A 340 -3.62 -2.56 -22.25
N THR A 341 -3.90 -3.02 -21.03
CA THR A 341 -3.01 -2.81 -19.88
C THR A 341 -1.76 -3.68 -19.97
N ASN A 342 -1.85 -4.89 -20.54
CA ASN A 342 -0.66 -5.72 -20.82
C ASN A 342 0.31 -5.03 -21.79
N HIS A 343 -0.23 -4.40 -22.85
CA HIS A 343 0.60 -3.64 -23.80
C HIS A 343 1.08 -2.30 -23.21
N PHE A 344 0.28 -1.66 -22.35
CA PHE A 344 0.71 -0.48 -21.59
C PHE A 344 1.89 -0.80 -20.64
N GLU A 345 1.89 -1.99 -20.04
CA GLU A 345 3.00 -2.45 -19.20
C GLU A 345 4.32 -2.51 -19.98
N VAL A 346 4.28 -3.06 -21.21
CA VAL A 346 5.43 -3.06 -22.12
C VAL A 346 5.88 -1.64 -22.44
N PHE A 347 4.94 -0.73 -22.74
CA PHE A 347 5.25 0.67 -22.99
C PHE A 347 5.98 1.33 -21.80
N LEU A 348 5.51 1.10 -20.57
CA LEU A 348 6.19 1.61 -19.37
C LEU A 348 7.63 1.05 -19.25
N HIS A 349 7.82 -0.22 -19.56
CA HIS A 349 9.13 -0.86 -19.52
C HIS A 349 10.07 -0.31 -20.59
N GLU A 350 9.68 -0.40 -21.87
CA GLU A 350 10.54 -0.11 -23.01
C GLU A 350 10.69 1.39 -23.30
N ALA A 351 9.58 2.15 -23.26
CA ALA A 351 9.58 3.56 -23.63
C ALA A 351 9.84 4.50 -22.43
N ARG A 352 9.47 4.10 -21.21
CA ARG A 352 9.63 4.90 -19.99
C ARG A 352 10.68 4.37 -19.01
N GLY A 353 11.39 3.30 -19.37
CA GLY A 353 12.53 2.78 -18.61
C GLY A 353 12.18 2.25 -17.22
N LYS A 354 10.92 1.86 -17.00
CA LYS A 354 10.48 1.28 -15.73
C LYS A 354 10.92 -0.18 -15.63
N HIS A 355 11.30 -0.63 -14.44
CA HIS A 355 11.46 -2.05 -14.18
C HIS A 355 10.09 -2.74 -14.28
N TRP A 356 10.08 -4.02 -14.64
CA TRP A 356 8.84 -4.81 -14.82
C TRP A 356 7.91 -4.80 -13.61
N ILE A 357 8.45 -4.78 -12.39
CA ILE A 357 7.65 -4.67 -11.16
C ILE A 357 6.92 -3.33 -11.08
N THR A 358 7.60 -2.23 -11.43
CA THR A 358 7.00 -0.90 -11.44
C THR A 358 6.02 -0.74 -12.60
N ALA A 359 6.35 -1.29 -13.77
CA ALA A 359 5.45 -1.30 -14.92
C ALA A 359 4.13 -2.01 -14.59
N GLU A 360 4.21 -3.21 -14.00
CA GLU A 360 3.05 -3.98 -13.55
C GLU A 360 2.24 -3.22 -12.50
N TYR A 361 2.89 -2.63 -11.50
CA TYR A 361 2.23 -1.83 -10.47
C TYR A 361 1.39 -0.70 -11.07
N TYR A 362 1.95 0.09 -11.99
CA TYR A 362 1.23 1.18 -12.66
C TYR A 362 0.12 0.64 -13.58
N SER A 363 0.36 -0.47 -14.26
CA SER A 363 -0.62 -1.12 -15.15
C SER A 363 -1.85 -1.62 -14.38
N VAL A 364 -1.64 -2.25 -13.22
CA VAL A 364 -2.71 -2.73 -12.33
C VAL A 364 -3.56 -1.57 -11.82
N LEU A 365 -2.96 -0.44 -11.42
CA LEU A 365 -3.72 0.75 -11.00
C LEU A 365 -4.67 1.24 -12.10
N ILE A 366 -4.26 1.15 -13.38
CA ILE A 366 -5.12 1.50 -14.51
C ILE A 366 -6.21 0.45 -14.72
N LEU A 367 -5.86 -0.83 -14.67
CA LEU A 367 -6.80 -1.93 -14.87
C LEU A 367 -7.94 -1.87 -13.83
N GLU A 368 -7.61 -1.69 -12.55
CA GLU A 368 -8.60 -1.56 -11.47
C GLU A 368 -9.54 -0.36 -11.70
N TYR A 369 -9.01 0.78 -12.15
CA TYR A 369 -9.82 1.94 -12.47
C TYR A 369 -10.76 1.71 -13.67
N LEU A 370 -10.28 1.03 -14.71
CA LEU A 370 -11.08 0.68 -15.89
C LEU A 370 -12.16 -0.36 -15.57
N PHE A 371 -11.89 -1.27 -14.64
CA PHE A 371 -12.84 -2.29 -14.19
C PHE A 371 -13.95 -1.72 -13.29
N LYS A 372 -13.70 -0.60 -12.61
CA LYS A 372 -14.63 -0.07 -11.61
C LYS A 372 -16.08 0.13 -12.10
N PRO A 373 -16.35 0.68 -13.30
CA PRO A 373 -17.71 0.76 -13.82
C PRO A 373 -18.35 -0.60 -14.15
N LEU A 374 -17.54 -1.59 -14.52
CA LEU A 374 -18.00 -2.93 -14.88
C LEU A 374 -18.54 -3.71 -13.68
N GLU A 375 -18.17 -3.34 -12.46
CA GLU A 375 -18.79 -3.85 -11.23
C GLU A 375 -20.29 -3.54 -11.15
N LYS A 376 -20.72 -2.44 -11.77
CA LYS A 376 -22.13 -2.03 -11.88
C LYS A 376 -22.74 -2.35 -13.24
N ASN A 377 -22.11 -3.24 -14.02
CA ASN A 377 -22.48 -3.58 -15.40
C ASN A 377 -22.55 -2.36 -16.35
N LYS A 378 -21.79 -1.29 -16.07
CA LYS A 378 -21.76 -0.08 -16.90
C LYS A 378 -20.58 -0.10 -17.86
N ILE A 379 -20.83 0.07 -19.17
CA ILE A 379 -19.79 0.15 -20.20
C ILE A 379 -19.72 1.57 -20.74
N ALA A 380 -18.59 2.24 -20.58
CA ALA A 380 -18.41 3.60 -21.06
C ALA A 380 -18.25 3.62 -22.59
N LYS A 381 -19.03 4.44 -23.29
CA LYS A 381 -18.88 4.68 -24.75
C LYS A 381 -17.50 5.21 -25.13
N LYS A 382 -16.89 5.99 -24.23
CA LYS A 382 -15.54 6.55 -24.37
C LYS A 382 -14.71 6.17 -23.15
N PRO A 383 -14.21 4.91 -23.07
CA PRO A 383 -13.59 4.40 -21.85
C PRO A 383 -12.27 5.11 -21.48
N PHE A 384 -11.65 5.79 -22.45
CA PHE A 384 -10.39 6.50 -22.29
C PHE A 384 -10.52 8.02 -22.18
N GLN A 385 -11.75 8.55 -22.20
CA GLN A 385 -11.96 9.96 -21.91
C GLN A 385 -11.99 10.13 -20.39
N LEU A 386 -11.00 10.84 -19.83
CA LEU A 386 -10.89 11.07 -18.41
C LEU A 386 -11.93 12.11 -17.96
N ASN A 387 -12.51 11.86 -16.79
CA ASN A 387 -13.42 12.78 -16.12
C ASN A 387 -12.85 13.09 -14.73
N LYS A 388 -12.66 14.38 -14.46
CA LYS A 388 -12.02 14.87 -13.23
C LYS A 388 -12.76 14.43 -11.97
N GLU A 389 -14.09 14.55 -11.95
CA GLU A 389 -14.92 14.20 -10.82
C GLU A 389 -14.94 12.69 -10.57
N ARG A 390 -15.00 11.88 -11.62
CA ARG A 390 -14.90 10.41 -11.49
C ARG A 390 -13.56 9.99 -10.89
N ILE A 391 -12.46 10.60 -11.33
CA ILE A 391 -11.12 10.30 -10.82
C ILE A 391 -10.98 10.75 -9.36
N ASP A 392 -11.49 11.94 -9.02
CA ASP A 392 -11.49 12.45 -7.64
C ASP A 392 -12.28 11.53 -6.69
N ASN A 393 -13.49 11.11 -7.11
CA ASN A 393 -14.30 10.13 -6.39
C ASN A 393 -13.61 8.77 -6.27
N TYR A 394 -12.90 8.32 -7.31
CA TYR A 394 -12.12 7.08 -7.26
C TYR A 394 -10.97 7.20 -6.25
N LEU A 395 -10.24 8.33 -6.26
CA LEU A 395 -9.16 8.61 -5.31
C LEU A 395 -9.65 8.55 -3.85
N ALA A 396 -10.76 9.24 -3.56
CA ALA A 396 -11.34 9.35 -2.23
C ALA A 396 -11.92 8.03 -1.68
N ASN A 397 -12.17 7.05 -2.55
CA ASN A 397 -12.70 5.73 -2.18
C ASN A 397 -11.63 4.65 -2.17
N GLN A 398 -10.84 4.52 -3.24
CA GLN A 398 -9.85 3.44 -3.40
C GLN A 398 -8.59 3.65 -2.55
N PHE A 399 -8.17 4.89 -2.38
CA PHE A 399 -6.96 5.24 -1.63
C PHE A 399 -7.28 5.90 -0.30
N ARG A 400 -8.48 5.69 0.25
CA ARG A 400 -8.82 6.18 1.60
C ARG A 400 -7.92 5.56 2.66
N ASP A 401 -7.44 6.37 3.58
CA ASP A 401 -6.81 5.94 4.83
C ASP A 401 -7.68 6.41 6.03
N ILE A 402 -7.34 5.99 7.25
CA ILE A 402 -8.05 6.38 8.49
C ILE A 402 -8.16 7.92 8.60
N ILE A 403 -7.08 8.61 8.23
CA ILE A 403 -7.02 10.07 8.16
C ILE A 403 -6.47 10.46 6.79
N GLY A 404 -7.35 10.84 5.87
CA GLY A 404 -6.98 11.31 4.54
C GLY A 404 -6.85 10.19 3.51
N ILE A 405 -5.76 10.21 2.75
CA ILE A 405 -5.51 9.30 1.63
C ILE A 405 -4.15 8.61 1.77
N ARG A 406 -4.01 7.41 1.21
CA ARG A 406 -2.72 6.75 0.99
C ARG A 406 -1.97 7.51 -0.10
N GLU A 407 -0.99 8.31 0.31
CA GLU A 407 -0.40 9.32 -0.58
C GLU A 407 0.38 8.71 -1.75
N ILE A 408 1.19 7.69 -1.48
CA ILE A 408 2.06 7.05 -2.49
C ILE A 408 1.22 6.37 -3.58
N PRO A 409 0.24 5.49 -3.28
CA PRO A 409 -0.65 4.93 -4.30
C PRO A 409 -1.47 5.99 -5.03
N GLY A 410 -2.00 7.00 -4.33
CA GLY A 410 -2.79 8.06 -4.95
C GLY A 410 -2.00 8.88 -5.98
N LEU A 411 -0.77 9.30 -5.63
CA LEU A 411 0.12 9.99 -6.56
C LEU A 411 0.55 9.09 -7.72
N SER A 412 0.83 7.81 -7.44
CA SER A 412 1.19 6.82 -8.46
C SER A 412 0.06 6.60 -9.46
N PHE A 413 -1.19 6.56 -9.01
CA PHE A 413 -2.36 6.41 -9.86
C PHE A 413 -2.52 7.59 -10.84
N ILE A 414 -2.37 8.83 -10.39
CA ILE A 414 -2.43 9.98 -11.30
C ILE A 414 -1.27 9.96 -12.30
N GLN A 415 -0.06 9.56 -11.88
CA GLN A 415 1.04 9.36 -12.83
C GLN A 415 0.77 8.21 -13.82
N ALA A 416 0.16 7.12 -13.37
CA ALA A 416 -0.24 6.02 -14.24
C ALA A 416 -1.24 6.49 -15.29
N LEU A 417 -2.25 7.30 -14.91
CA LEU A 417 -3.21 7.87 -15.85
C LEU A 417 -2.53 8.76 -16.89
N PHE A 418 -1.52 9.53 -16.47
CA PHE A 418 -0.73 10.34 -17.39
C PHE A 418 0.04 9.48 -18.39
N TYR A 419 0.83 8.50 -17.93
CA TYR A 419 1.56 7.60 -18.84
C TYR A 419 0.61 6.79 -19.73
N PHE A 420 -0.54 6.38 -19.20
CA PHE A 420 -1.55 5.66 -19.97
C PHE A 420 -2.14 6.54 -21.07
N ASN A 421 -2.36 7.82 -20.81
CA ASN A 421 -2.80 8.78 -21.83
C ASN A 421 -1.77 8.96 -22.96
N GLU A 422 -0.47 8.98 -22.63
CA GLU A 422 0.59 9.02 -23.63
C GLU A 422 0.64 7.76 -24.48
N TYR A 423 0.58 6.61 -23.82
CA TYR A 423 0.50 5.31 -24.49
C TYR A 423 -0.70 5.23 -25.44
N LEU A 424 -1.89 5.64 -24.99
CA LEU A 424 -3.10 5.66 -25.81
C LEU A 424 -2.94 6.56 -27.04
N TRP A 425 -2.22 7.68 -26.90
CA TRP A 425 -1.93 8.58 -28.01
C TRP A 425 -0.94 7.99 -29.00
N GLU A 426 0.17 7.41 -28.52
CA GLU A 426 1.20 6.79 -29.37
C GLU A 426 0.67 5.58 -30.14
N THR A 427 -0.30 4.87 -29.57
CA THR A 427 -0.98 3.74 -30.23
C THR A 427 -2.15 4.18 -31.12
N GLY A 428 -2.48 5.47 -31.17
CA GLY A 428 -3.61 5.99 -31.96
C GLY A 428 -4.99 5.62 -31.42
N LEU A 429 -5.08 5.17 -30.16
CA LEU A 429 -6.34 4.82 -29.51
C LEU A 429 -7.17 6.04 -29.11
N ILE A 430 -6.56 7.23 -29.02
CA ILE A 430 -7.25 8.50 -28.75
C ILE A 430 -6.83 9.59 -29.73
N SER A 431 -7.68 10.62 -29.90
CA SER A 431 -7.35 11.81 -30.68
C SER A 431 -6.41 12.75 -29.91
N SER A 432 -5.77 13.69 -30.61
CA SER A 432 -4.94 14.72 -29.97
C SER A 432 -5.74 15.59 -29.00
N GLU A 433 -6.98 15.93 -29.35
CA GLU A 433 -7.90 16.68 -28.49
C GLU A 433 -8.20 15.92 -27.18
N CYS A 434 -8.47 14.61 -27.28
CA CYS A 434 -8.68 13.76 -26.11
C CYS A 434 -7.41 13.68 -25.25
N ARG A 435 -6.25 13.51 -25.89
CA ARG A 435 -4.93 13.47 -25.24
C ARG A 435 -4.66 14.75 -24.45
N ASP A 436 -4.86 15.92 -25.05
CA ASP A 436 -4.63 17.21 -24.39
C ASP A 436 -5.62 17.46 -23.24
N SER A 437 -6.89 17.08 -23.42
CA SER A 437 -7.92 17.16 -22.38
C SER A 437 -7.59 16.29 -21.17
N ASN A 438 -7.25 15.02 -21.41
CA ASN A 438 -6.85 14.07 -20.37
C ASN A 438 -5.58 14.53 -19.63
N GLU A 439 -4.60 15.07 -20.36
CA GLU A 439 -3.38 15.63 -19.77
C GLU A 439 -3.72 16.78 -18.80
N GLY A 440 -4.61 17.69 -19.19
CA GLY A 440 -5.10 18.75 -18.33
C GLY A 440 -5.75 18.23 -17.04
N VAL A 441 -6.61 17.21 -17.15
CA VAL A 441 -7.25 16.58 -15.98
C VAL A 441 -6.22 15.97 -15.03
N CYS A 442 -5.23 15.23 -15.56
CA CYS A 442 -4.17 14.64 -14.74
C CYS A 442 -3.35 15.71 -14.02
N ARG A 443 -2.95 16.78 -14.71
CA ARG A 443 -2.16 17.87 -14.12
C ARG A 443 -2.92 18.58 -13.00
N ASP A 444 -4.17 18.94 -13.25
CA ASP A 444 -5.03 19.60 -12.26
C ASP A 444 -5.16 18.79 -10.97
N LEU A 445 -5.50 17.50 -11.09
CA LEU A 445 -5.68 16.61 -9.95
C LEU A 445 -4.34 16.36 -9.24
N TYR A 446 -3.26 16.21 -10.01
CA TYR A 446 -1.93 16.03 -9.45
C TYR A 446 -1.51 17.22 -8.58
N GLU A 447 -1.67 18.45 -9.06
CA GLU A 447 -1.27 19.65 -8.31
C GLU A 447 -2.01 19.77 -6.98
N ILE A 448 -3.31 19.43 -6.96
CA ILE A 448 -4.12 19.42 -5.73
C ILE A 448 -3.61 18.33 -4.78
N LEU A 449 -3.52 17.10 -5.28
CA LEU A 449 -3.14 15.92 -4.50
C LEU A 449 -1.74 16.07 -3.90
N TYR A 450 -0.77 16.44 -4.73
CA TYR A 450 0.62 16.61 -4.35
C TYR A 450 0.79 17.65 -3.24
N ARG A 451 0.11 18.79 -3.33
CA ARG A 451 0.13 19.82 -2.28
C ARG A 451 -0.44 19.36 -0.94
N ILE A 452 -1.41 18.46 -0.96
CA ILE A 452 -1.97 17.84 0.25
C ILE A 452 -0.93 16.87 0.84
N CYS A 453 -0.42 15.95 0.02
CA CYS A 453 0.55 14.93 0.43
C CYS A 453 1.86 15.54 0.99
N LEU A 454 2.34 16.66 0.45
CA LEU A 454 3.55 17.33 0.93
C LEU A 454 3.52 17.76 2.40
N LYS A 455 2.32 17.93 2.96
CA LYS A 455 2.10 18.37 4.36
C LYS A 455 2.03 17.21 5.35
N SER A 456 1.77 15.99 4.88
CA SER A 456 1.59 14.79 5.71
C SER A 456 2.73 13.78 5.55
N ASN A 457 3.38 13.74 4.39
CA ASN A 457 4.33 12.69 4.05
C ASN A 457 5.57 13.26 3.34
N TYR A 458 6.76 13.09 3.95
CA TYR A 458 8.00 13.58 3.35
C TYR A 458 8.32 12.87 2.03
N GLY A 459 8.02 11.56 1.94
CA GLY A 459 8.23 10.71 0.77
C GLY A 459 7.47 11.17 -0.47
N ALA A 460 6.41 11.97 -0.33
CA ALA A 460 5.73 12.59 -1.47
C ALA A 460 6.70 13.39 -2.36
N ARG A 461 7.81 13.92 -1.81
CA ARG A 461 8.85 14.64 -2.58
C ARG A 461 9.52 13.80 -3.67
N LEU A 462 9.46 12.47 -3.61
CA LEU A 462 9.91 11.60 -4.71
C LEU A 462 9.12 11.81 -6.00
N PHE A 463 7.93 12.40 -5.89
CA PHE A 463 7.02 12.67 -6.98
C PHE A 463 7.07 14.17 -7.37
N GLU A 464 7.99 14.99 -6.84
CA GLU A 464 8.04 16.44 -7.12
C GLU A 464 7.99 16.78 -8.61
N LYS A 465 8.66 15.97 -9.43
CA LYS A 465 8.58 16.09 -10.88
C LYS A 465 7.40 15.28 -11.38
N PHE A 466 6.32 15.98 -11.73
CA PHE A 466 5.26 15.37 -12.53
C PHE A 466 5.84 14.88 -13.86
N PRO A 467 5.41 13.70 -14.37
CA PRO A 467 5.86 13.22 -15.66
C PRO A 467 5.75 14.29 -16.75
N GLN A 468 6.77 14.37 -17.60
CA GLN A 468 6.82 15.26 -18.75
C GLN A 468 6.80 14.42 -20.02
N CYS A 469 6.20 14.97 -21.07
CA CYS A 469 6.06 14.31 -22.37
C CYS A 469 7.38 14.08 -23.08
#